data_AF-A0A1G0RJ01-F1
#
_entry.id   AF-A0A1G0RJ01-F1
#
_cell.length_a   1.000
_cell.length_b   1.000
_cell.length_c   1.000
_cell.angle_alpha   90.00
_cell.angle_beta   90.00
_cell.angle_gamma   90.00
#
_symmetry.space_group_name_H-M   'P 1'
#
loop_
_entity.id
_entity.type
_entity.pdbx_description
1 polymer ?
#
loop_
_entity_poly.entity_id
_entity_poly.type
_entity_poly.pdbx_seq_one_letter_code
_entity_poly.pdbx_strand_id
1 'polypeptide(L)'
;MALKGNKGEWSEFYTFLKLLADGKLYTADENLNKNEEIFYLILKIIRSENGNLNYLRKDKIIVQNDAGEILSEIPIQNILKYTESLLAGMNSGEGAFSLDFMTPIFNELYATRLSDEKVETADIRIVIHDPVLHNTQTQGFSIKSYLGGKPTLFNASKNTNLIYKILPEINYEQVIEINLLDSYSKRINWLTENGFNLEFVKMQSEIFKTNLQMIDSNLPVILSDWLLKRYLSRKSSVKDLTDYLSISNPCDFKVELNPNFYCRKIKDMLVDMALGMQAGRIWNGNFNVTGGFIAVKKDGELVCYHVYNRNEFQNYLLNHTKVDFPDSSPNRCDYGRIITAAEVVENEGYFIKLNFQIRFK
;
A
#
# COMPACT_ATOMS: atom_id res chain seq x y z
N MET A 1 4.91 30.05 -6.05
CA MET A 1 6.05 29.20 -6.45
C MET A 1 5.46 27.93 -7.03
N ALA A 2 5.96 27.44 -8.17
CA ALA A 2 5.41 26.22 -8.76
C ALA A 2 5.77 25.01 -7.90
N LEU A 3 4.77 24.21 -7.52
CA LEU A 3 5.00 22.96 -6.81
C LEU A 3 5.58 21.91 -7.75
N LYS A 4 6.48 21.08 -7.24
CA LYS A 4 7.13 19.98 -7.95
C LYS A 4 6.81 18.68 -7.24
N GLY A 5 6.45 17.65 -7.99
CA GLY A 5 6.17 16.33 -7.46
C GLY A 5 6.21 15.25 -8.53
N ASN A 6 6.24 14.00 -8.08
CA ASN A 6 6.07 12.84 -8.94
C ASN A 6 4.56 12.58 -9.21
N LYS A 7 4.24 11.65 -10.13
CA LYS A 7 2.83 11.34 -10.46
C LYS A 7 2.00 10.90 -9.26
N GLY A 8 2.59 10.23 -8.27
CA GLY A 8 1.91 9.83 -7.05
C GLY A 8 1.46 11.04 -6.23
N GLU A 9 2.39 11.95 -5.92
CA GLU A 9 2.11 13.20 -5.18
C GLU A 9 1.08 14.06 -5.94
N TRP A 10 1.21 14.19 -7.26
CA TRP A 10 0.22 14.88 -8.08
C TRP A 10 -1.15 14.19 -8.08
N SER A 11 -1.21 12.86 -7.93
CA SER A 11 -2.48 12.13 -7.87
C SER A 11 -3.26 12.40 -6.59
N GLU A 12 -2.58 12.69 -5.48
CA GLU A 12 -3.24 13.11 -4.25
C GLU A 12 -3.93 14.46 -4.44
N PHE A 13 -3.23 15.43 -5.01
CA PHE A 13 -3.81 16.74 -5.33
C PHE A 13 -4.91 16.65 -6.40
N TYR A 14 -4.73 15.78 -7.41
CA TYR A 14 -5.76 15.50 -8.41
C TYR A 14 -7.04 14.94 -7.76
N THR A 15 -6.90 13.98 -6.84
CA THR A 15 -8.02 13.40 -6.11
C THR A 15 -8.77 14.47 -5.33
N PHE A 16 -8.03 15.35 -4.64
CA PHE A 16 -8.60 16.50 -3.95
C PHE A 16 -9.43 17.41 -4.88
N LEU A 17 -8.88 17.85 -6.02
CA LEU A 17 -9.61 18.68 -6.97
C LEU A 17 -10.82 17.96 -7.56
N LYS A 18 -10.65 16.71 -7.97
CA LYS A 18 -11.69 15.91 -8.64
C LYS A 18 -12.88 15.63 -7.71
N LEU A 19 -12.64 15.36 -6.43
CA LEU A 19 -13.71 15.22 -5.44
C LEU A 19 -14.47 16.53 -5.21
N LEU A 20 -13.77 17.66 -5.14
CA LEU A 20 -14.41 18.98 -5.08
C LEU A 20 -15.21 19.28 -6.34
N ALA A 21 -14.72 18.90 -7.51
CA ALA A 21 -15.42 19.10 -8.77
C ALA A 21 -16.72 18.28 -8.82
N ASP A 22 -16.60 16.96 -8.62
CA ASP A 22 -17.69 16.00 -8.83
C ASP A 22 -18.75 16.06 -7.72
N GLY A 23 -18.33 16.32 -6.47
CA GLY A 23 -19.22 16.32 -5.31
C GLY A 23 -19.75 14.92 -4.92
N LYS A 24 -19.31 13.86 -5.60
CA LYS A 24 -19.68 12.46 -5.34
C LYS A 24 -18.45 11.56 -5.42
N LEU A 25 -18.45 10.49 -4.64
CA LEU A 25 -17.49 9.41 -4.70
C LEU A 25 -18.22 8.07 -4.74
N TYR A 26 -18.09 7.36 -5.85
CA TYR A 26 -18.75 6.07 -6.07
C TYR A 26 -17.88 4.94 -5.52
N THR A 27 -18.52 3.85 -5.08
CA THR A 27 -17.77 2.65 -4.69
C THR A 27 -17.33 1.84 -5.91
N ALA A 28 -16.41 0.90 -5.68
CA ALA A 28 -15.98 -0.07 -6.68
C ALA A 28 -16.51 -1.48 -6.38
N ASP A 29 -16.74 -2.26 -7.44
CA ASP A 29 -16.88 -3.72 -7.36
C ASP A 29 -15.52 -4.40 -7.17
N GLU A 30 -15.48 -5.73 -7.08
CA GLU A 30 -14.24 -6.49 -6.91
C GLU A 30 -13.24 -6.39 -8.08
N ASN A 31 -13.63 -5.78 -9.20
CA ASN A 31 -12.85 -5.63 -10.45
C ASN A 31 -12.47 -4.16 -10.72
N LEU A 32 -12.63 -3.26 -9.75
CA LEU A 32 -12.39 -1.82 -9.89
C LEU A 32 -13.35 -1.11 -10.86
N ASN A 33 -14.50 -1.70 -11.17
CA ASN A 33 -15.55 -1.02 -11.90
C ASN A 33 -16.37 -0.17 -10.93
N LYS A 34 -16.77 1.00 -11.42
CA LYS A 34 -17.65 1.90 -10.68
C LYS A 34 -19.00 1.23 -10.43
N ASN A 35 -19.43 1.23 -9.18
CA ASN A 35 -20.78 0.88 -8.79
C ASN A 35 -21.66 2.13 -8.86
N GLU A 36 -22.56 2.21 -9.83
CA GLU A 36 -23.45 3.36 -10.03
C GLU A 36 -24.54 3.49 -8.94
N GLU A 37 -24.80 2.43 -8.18
CA GLU A 37 -25.85 2.38 -7.17
C GLU A 37 -25.41 2.91 -5.80
N ILE A 38 -24.10 2.82 -5.50
CA ILE A 38 -23.56 3.17 -4.18
C ILE A 38 -22.55 4.30 -4.32
N PHE A 39 -22.91 5.47 -3.78
CA PHE A 39 -22.04 6.64 -3.75
C PHE A 39 -22.19 7.43 -2.45
N TYR A 40 -21.17 8.22 -2.16
CA TYR A 40 -21.13 9.15 -1.04
C TYR A 40 -21.11 10.58 -1.56
N LEU A 41 -21.89 11.46 -0.94
CA LEU A 41 -21.84 12.90 -1.24
C LEU A 41 -20.64 13.53 -0.53
N ILE A 42 -19.86 14.32 -1.25
CA ILE A 42 -18.73 15.06 -0.69
C ILE A 42 -19.25 16.38 -0.14
N LEU A 43 -19.25 16.52 1.18
CA LEU A 43 -19.68 17.76 1.83
C LEU A 43 -18.51 18.70 2.09
N LYS A 44 -17.38 18.13 2.52
CA LYS A 44 -16.20 18.89 2.92
C LYS A 44 -14.94 18.05 2.78
N ILE A 45 -13.83 18.67 2.41
CA ILE A 45 -12.48 18.09 2.53
C ILE A 45 -11.69 18.91 3.56
N ILE A 46 -10.86 18.27 4.37
CA ILE A 46 -10.06 18.91 5.41
C ILE A 46 -8.58 18.72 5.07
N ARG A 47 -7.81 19.81 4.94
CA ARG A 47 -6.35 19.78 4.79
C ARG A 47 -5.66 20.52 5.94
N SER A 48 -4.57 19.99 6.50
CA SER A 48 -3.79 20.52 7.63
C SER A 48 -2.47 21.21 7.26
N GLU A 49 -2.20 21.45 5.97
CA GLU A 49 -0.91 21.99 5.50
C GLU A 49 -0.51 23.35 6.12
N ASN A 50 -1.49 24.26 6.31
CA ASN A 50 -1.34 25.62 6.85
C ASN A 50 -2.34 25.89 8.01
N GLY A 51 -2.38 24.99 9.00
CA GLY A 51 -3.54 24.88 9.89
C GLY A 51 -4.66 24.07 9.21
N ASN A 52 -5.76 23.75 9.90
CA ASN A 52 -6.83 23.02 9.21
C ASN A 52 -7.65 24.00 8.36
N LEU A 53 -7.58 23.79 7.05
CA LEU A 53 -8.45 24.41 6.07
C LEU A 53 -9.58 23.44 5.70
N ASN A 54 -10.78 24.00 5.67
CA ASN A 54 -12.02 23.34 5.35
C ASN A 54 -12.46 23.75 3.95
N TYR A 55 -12.64 22.79 3.05
CA TYR A 55 -13.09 23.00 1.67
C TYR A 55 -14.51 22.49 1.53
N LEU A 56 -15.50 23.38 1.69
CA LEU A 56 -16.91 23.03 1.69
C LEU A 56 -17.44 23.00 0.26
N ARG A 57 -18.09 21.90 -0.11
CA ARG A 57 -18.70 21.71 -1.42
C ARG A 57 -20.18 22.11 -1.39
N LYS A 58 -20.49 23.31 -1.90
CA LYS A 58 -21.86 23.82 -2.09
C LYS A 58 -22.13 24.07 -3.58
N ASP A 59 -22.86 25.12 -3.94
CA ASP A 59 -22.95 25.68 -5.31
C ASP A 59 -21.60 26.21 -5.83
N LYS A 60 -20.66 26.45 -4.91
CA LYS A 60 -19.25 26.79 -5.12
C LYS A 60 -18.38 26.07 -4.09
N ILE A 61 -17.06 26.13 -4.24
CA ILE A 61 -16.13 25.68 -3.20
C ILE A 61 -15.86 26.85 -2.28
N ILE A 62 -16.15 26.69 -0.99
CA ILE A 62 -15.85 27.69 0.04
C ILE A 62 -14.63 27.20 0.83
N VAL A 63 -13.57 27.99 0.86
CA VAL A 63 -12.37 27.72 1.66
C VAL A 63 -12.49 28.46 2.98
N GLN A 64 -12.47 27.74 4.10
CA GLN A 64 -12.57 28.30 5.44
C GLN A 64 -11.40 27.88 6.33
N ASN A 65 -10.97 28.75 7.23
CA ASN A 65 -10.06 28.37 8.33
C ASN A 65 -10.84 27.74 9.51
N ASP A 66 -10.12 27.33 10.55
CA ASP A 66 -10.72 26.75 11.77
C ASP A 66 -11.63 27.72 12.55
N ALA A 67 -11.45 29.03 12.37
CA ALA A 67 -12.33 30.05 12.96
C ALA A 67 -13.63 30.26 12.16
N GLY A 68 -13.79 29.59 11.01
CA GLY A 68 -14.95 29.71 10.13
C GLY A 68 -14.90 30.92 9.19
N GLU A 69 -13.80 31.67 9.17
CA GLU A 69 -13.59 32.78 8.24
C GLU A 69 -13.47 32.26 6.81
N ILE A 70 -14.21 32.87 5.89
CA ILE A 70 -14.15 32.54 4.46
C ILE A 70 -12.94 33.24 3.85
N LEU A 71 -11.99 32.45 3.36
CA LEU A 71 -10.77 32.93 2.71
C LEU A 71 -10.93 33.06 1.20
N SER A 72 -11.73 32.18 0.60
CA SER A 72 -11.93 32.13 -0.85
C SER A 72 -13.24 31.43 -1.21
N GLU A 73 -13.79 31.81 -2.36
CA GLU A 73 -14.96 31.20 -2.96
C GLU A 73 -14.69 30.94 -4.45
N ILE A 74 -14.72 29.68 -4.85
CA ILE A 74 -14.29 29.26 -6.20
C ILE A 74 -15.45 28.57 -6.92
N PRO A 75 -15.84 29.03 -8.11
CA PRO A 75 -16.84 28.34 -8.93
C PRO A 75 -16.41 26.92 -9.26
N ILE A 76 -17.34 25.96 -9.18
CA ILE A 76 -17.08 24.54 -9.51
C ILE A 76 -16.51 24.39 -10.93
N GLN A 77 -16.98 25.21 -11.88
CA GLN A 77 -16.50 25.17 -13.26
C GLN A 77 -15.00 25.47 -13.39
N ASN A 78 -14.46 26.33 -12.51
CA ASN A 78 -13.03 26.61 -12.47
C ASN A 78 -12.27 25.37 -11.96
N ILE A 79 -12.77 24.73 -10.90
CA ILE A 79 -12.17 23.49 -10.37
C ILE A 79 -12.16 22.39 -11.43
N LEU A 80 -13.27 22.19 -12.16
CA LEU A 80 -13.37 21.22 -13.25
C LEU A 80 -12.29 21.46 -14.31
N LYS A 81 -12.16 22.70 -14.80
CA LYS A 81 -11.14 23.07 -15.80
C LYS A 81 -9.71 22.78 -15.33
N TYR A 82 -9.40 23.10 -14.07
CA TYR A 82 -8.08 22.80 -13.50
C TYR A 82 -7.86 21.31 -13.31
N THR A 83 -8.90 20.55 -12.96
CA THR A 83 -8.84 19.10 -12.80
C THR A 83 -8.53 18.40 -14.13
N GLU A 84 -9.19 18.79 -15.21
CA GLU A 84 -8.92 18.29 -16.57
C GLU A 84 -7.49 18.64 -17.04
N SER A 85 -7.08 19.90 -16.83
CA SER A 85 -5.73 20.36 -17.19
C SER A 85 -4.64 19.62 -16.40
N LEU A 86 -4.90 19.36 -15.12
CA LEU A 86 -3.99 18.61 -14.25
C LEU A 86 -3.83 17.17 -14.73
N LEU A 87 -4.92 16.48 -15.06
CA LEU A 87 -4.87 15.12 -15.59
C LEU A 87 -4.04 15.05 -16.88
N ALA A 88 -4.24 15.98 -17.81
CA ALA A 88 -3.46 16.07 -19.04
C ALA A 88 -1.96 16.33 -18.77
N GLY A 89 -1.65 17.23 -17.84
CA GLY A 89 -0.28 17.50 -17.39
C GLY A 89 0.40 16.28 -16.76
N MET A 90 -0.31 15.56 -15.90
CA MET A 90 0.19 14.34 -15.25
C MET A 90 0.45 13.20 -16.24
N ASN A 91 -0.38 13.06 -17.28
CA ASN A 91 -0.18 12.04 -18.31
C ASN A 91 1.11 12.29 -19.10
N SER A 92 1.48 13.55 -19.30
CA SER A 92 2.67 13.97 -20.06
C SER A 92 3.95 14.03 -19.22
N GLY A 93 3.84 14.10 -17.88
CA GLY A 93 5.00 14.23 -16.98
C GLY A 93 5.78 12.92 -16.78
N GLU A 94 7.08 13.05 -16.56
CA GLU A 94 7.98 11.95 -16.16
C GLU A 94 8.80 12.35 -14.93
N GLY A 95 9.15 11.37 -14.09
CA GLY A 95 9.88 11.61 -12.85
C GLY A 95 9.18 12.62 -11.93
N ALA A 96 9.95 13.56 -11.38
CA ALA A 96 9.42 14.70 -10.62
C ALA A 96 9.38 15.95 -11.51
N PHE A 97 8.19 16.55 -11.64
CA PHE A 97 7.93 17.66 -12.57
C PHE A 97 7.05 18.74 -11.92
N SER A 98 7.07 19.95 -12.49
CA SER A 98 6.21 21.07 -12.10
C SER A 98 5.14 21.34 -13.17
N LEU A 99 4.01 21.88 -12.74
CA LEU A 99 2.92 22.31 -13.62
C LEU A 99 2.58 23.77 -13.29
N ASP A 100 3.32 24.71 -13.89
CA ASP A 100 3.26 26.12 -13.52
C ASP A 100 1.87 26.74 -13.70
N PHE A 101 1.10 26.23 -14.67
CA PHE A 101 -0.29 26.63 -14.91
C PHE A 101 -1.24 26.34 -13.73
N MET A 102 -0.83 25.49 -12.78
CA MET A 102 -1.60 25.21 -11.55
C MET A 102 -1.41 26.28 -10.46
N THR A 103 -0.45 27.20 -10.62
CA THR A 103 -0.16 28.24 -9.62
C THR A 103 -1.39 29.08 -9.22
N PRO A 104 -2.26 29.54 -10.15
CA PRO A 104 -3.43 30.32 -9.77
C PRO A 104 -4.38 29.54 -8.84
N ILE A 105 -4.65 28.27 -9.14
CA ILE A 105 -5.57 27.48 -8.33
C ILE A 105 -4.97 27.10 -6.97
N PHE A 106 -3.65 26.91 -6.87
CA PHE A 106 -2.98 26.75 -5.59
C PHE A 106 -3.18 27.97 -4.68
N ASN A 107 -3.07 29.18 -5.24
CA ASN A 107 -3.28 30.41 -4.49
C ASN A 107 -4.74 30.56 -4.05
N GLU A 108 -5.71 30.30 -4.93
CA GLU A 108 -7.14 30.37 -4.59
C GLU A 108 -7.55 29.36 -3.51
N LEU A 109 -6.94 28.17 -3.51
CA LEU A 109 -7.18 27.10 -2.53
C LEU A 109 -6.32 27.22 -1.27
N TYR A 110 -5.40 28.19 -1.20
CA TYR A 110 -4.39 28.30 -0.15
C TYR A 110 -3.56 27.01 0.04
N ALA A 111 -3.39 26.25 -1.05
CA ALA A 111 -2.68 24.98 -1.05
C ALA A 111 -1.18 25.22 -1.28
N THR A 112 -0.35 24.83 -0.32
CA THR A 112 1.12 25.01 -0.38
C THR A 112 1.86 23.70 -0.61
N ARG A 113 1.16 22.57 -0.61
CA ARG A 113 1.71 21.22 -0.84
C ARG A 113 0.77 20.41 -1.72
N LEU A 114 1.32 19.40 -2.38
CA LEU A 114 0.50 18.43 -3.12
C LEU A 114 -0.21 17.46 -2.15
N SER A 115 0.51 17.01 -1.12
CA SER A 115 0.03 16.09 -0.08
C SER A 115 -0.31 16.80 1.25
N ASP A 116 -1.15 16.15 2.07
CA ASP A 116 -1.59 16.65 3.38
C ASP A 116 -0.96 15.88 4.59
N GLU A 117 0.26 15.36 4.44
CA GLU A 117 0.88 14.37 5.37
C GLU A 117 1.14 14.83 6.84
N LYS A 118 0.60 15.95 7.32
CA LYS A 118 0.92 16.47 8.66
C LYS A 118 0.19 15.78 9.81
N VAL A 119 -0.93 15.09 9.61
CA VAL A 119 -1.70 14.47 10.71
C VAL A 119 -2.33 13.16 10.27
N GLU A 120 -1.90 12.06 10.91
CA GLU A 120 -2.56 10.73 10.91
C GLU A 120 -2.84 10.12 9.53
N THR A 121 -1.79 9.58 8.90
CA THR A 121 -1.74 8.33 8.10
C THR A 121 -2.72 8.10 6.92
N ALA A 122 -3.72 8.95 6.74
CA ALA A 122 -4.61 9.01 5.59
C ALA A 122 -4.11 10.10 4.62
N ASP A 123 -4.22 9.83 3.33
CA ASP A 123 -3.76 10.74 2.28
C ASP A 123 -4.77 11.89 2.07
N ILE A 124 -6.04 11.69 2.45
CA ILE A 124 -7.10 12.70 2.40
C ILE A 124 -8.16 12.46 3.49
N ARG A 125 -8.71 13.55 4.07
CA ARG A 125 -9.84 13.50 5.01
C ARG A 125 -11.07 14.18 4.43
N ILE A 126 -12.19 13.47 4.44
CA ILE A 126 -13.42 13.87 3.77
C ILE A 126 -14.57 13.74 4.76
N VAL A 127 -15.42 14.77 4.83
CA VAL A 127 -16.76 14.64 5.42
C VAL A 127 -17.70 14.21 4.32
N ILE A 128 -18.17 12.98 4.43
CA ILE A 128 -19.09 12.37 3.47
C ILE A 128 -20.48 12.23 4.07
N HIS A 129 -21.49 12.26 3.21
CA HIS A 129 -22.85 11.84 3.56
C HIS A 129 -23.21 10.58 2.77
N ASP A 130 -23.63 9.54 3.50
CA ASP A 130 -24.17 8.31 2.93
C ASP A 130 -25.69 8.49 2.70
N PRO A 131 -26.16 8.54 1.45
CA PRO A 131 -27.59 8.71 1.16
C PRO A 131 -28.46 7.52 1.56
N VAL A 132 -27.88 6.33 1.72
CA VAL A 132 -28.59 5.09 2.08
C VAL A 132 -28.72 4.97 3.59
N LEU A 133 -27.61 5.20 4.31
CA LEU A 133 -27.59 5.11 5.78
C LEU A 133 -28.00 6.42 6.47
N HIS A 134 -28.18 7.50 5.70
CA HIS A 134 -28.45 8.86 6.19
C HIS A 134 -27.49 9.33 7.27
N ASN A 135 -26.23 8.89 7.21
CA ASN A 135 -25.20 9.29 8.15
C ASN A 135 -24.23 10.29 7.51
N THR A 136 -23.63 11.11 8.36
CA THR A 136 -22.56 12.02 7.98
C THR A 136 -21.37 11.77 8.90
N GLN A 137 -20.22 11.55 8.30
CA GLN A 137 -19.02 11.14 9.02
C GLN A 137 -17.77 11.71 8.38
N THR A 138 -16.79 12.04 9.21
CA THR A 138 -15.43 12.39 8.76
C THR A 138 -14.64 11.11 8.62
N GLN A 139 -14.07 10.88 7.45
CA GLN A 139 -13.30 9.69 7.16
C GLN A 139 -11.97 10.01 6.51
N GLY A 140 -10.93 9.26 6.90
CA GLY A 140 -9.64 9.24 6.23
C GLY A 140 -9.61 8.19 5.12
N PHE A 141 -9.11 8.56 3.95
CA PHE A 141 -8.87 7.67 2.83
C PHE A 141 -7.39 7.62 2.46
N SER A 142 -6.90 6.44 2.12
CA SER A 142 -5.67 6.32 1.34
C SER A 142 -5.96 6.53 -0.15
N ILE A 143 -4.98 7.01 -0.90
CA ILE A 143 -5.06 7.22 -2.34
C ILE A 143 -4.12 6.21 -3.01
N LYS A 144 -4.62 5.54 -4.06
CA LYS A 144 -3.85 4.58 -4.85
C LYS A 144 -4.05 4.90 -6.33
N SER A 145 -3.01 5.46 -6.94
CA SER A 145 -3.09 5.94 -8.32
C SER A 145 -2.59 4.92 -9.32
N TYR A 146 -3.34 4.75 -10.41
CA TYR A 146 -3.02 3.94 -11.58
C TYR A 146 -2.62 4.79 -12.79
N LEU A 147 -2.49 6.11 -12.65
CA LEU A 147 -2.06 7.03 -13.72
C LEU A 147 -0.57 6.87 -14.08
N GLY A 148 0.23 6.35 -13.15
CA GLY A 148 1.65 6.05 -13.35
C GLY A 148 1.93 4.54 -13.35
N GLY A 149 3.03 4.16 -12.69
CA GLY A 149 3.29 2.75 -12.37
C GLY A 149 2.26 2.23 -11.38
N LYS A 150 2.09 0.89 -11.34
CA LYS A 150 1.14 0.27 -10.42
C LYS A 150 1.51 0.54 -8.97
N PRO A 151 0.54 0.94 -8.12
CA PRO A 151 0.82 1.37 -6.77
C PRO A 151 1.33 0.19 -5.92
N THR A 152 2.09 0.53 -4.88
CA THR A 152 2.52 -0.43 -3.87
C THR A 152 1.47 -0.45 -2.75
N LEU A 153 1.02 -1.63 -2.37
CA LEU A 153 0.16 -1.81 -1.20
C LEU A 153 0.99 -1.78 0.09
N PHE A 154 2.11 -2.52 0.10
CA PHE A 154 2.99 -2.63 1.25
C PHE A 154 4.45 -2.50 0.82
N ASN A 155 5.13 -1.46 1.33
CA ASN A 155 6.49 -1.13 0.94
C ASN A 155 7.53 -1.98 1.68
N ALA A 156 8.57 -2.40 0.96
CA ALA A 156 9.71 -3.09 1.54
C ALA A 156 10.68 -2.16 2.28
N SER A 157 11.36 -2.72 3.27
CA SER A 157 12.51 -2.12 3.95
C SER A 157 13.36 -3.20 4.61
N LYS A 158 14.45 -2.84 5.29
CA LYS A 158 15.18 -3.80 6.15
C LYS A 158 14.26 -4.44 7.21
N ASN A 159 13.20 -3.78 7.64
CA ASN A 159 12.27 -4.34 8.63
C ASN A 159 11.44 -5.52 8.09
N THR A 160 11.30 -5.65 6.77
CA THR A 160 10.56 -6.74 6.12
C THR A 160 11.42 -7.96 5.79
N ASN A 161 12.69 -8.00 6.26
CA ASN A 161 13.56 -9.16 6.09
C ASN A 161 13.10 -10.34 6.95
N LEU A 162 13.01 -11.51 6.32
CA LEU A 162 12.87 -12.81 6.97
C LEU A 162 14.19 -13.59 6.81
N ILE A 163 14.65 -14.22 7.89
CA ILE A 163 15.95 -14.90 7.96
C ILE A 163 15.71 -16.41 7.87
N TYR A 164 16.44 -17.06 6.96
CA TYR A 164 16.40 -18.50 6.74
C TYR A 164 17.78 -19.11 6.92
N LYS A 165 17.86 -20.26 7.58
CA LYS A 165 19.07 -21.09 7.67
C LYS A 165 19.19 -21.96 6.43
N ILE A 166 20.40 -22.14 5.93
CA ILE A 166 20.71 -23.03 4.80
C ILE A 166 21.04 -24.42 5.34
N LEU A 167 20.34 -25.44 4.85
CA LEU A 167 20.49 -26.84 5.30
C LEU A 167 20.59 -27.81 4.11
N PRO A 168 21.47 -28.83 4.15
CA PRO A 168 22.51 -29.05 5.16
C PRO A 168 23.55 -27.91 5.14
N GLU A 169 24.48 -27.91 6.10
CA GLU A 169 25.46 -26.83 6.22
C GLU A 169 26.33 -26.72 4.96
N ILE A 170 26.47 -25.49 4.44
CA ILE A 170 27.39 -25.14 3.35
C ILE A 170 28.76 -24.79 3.92
N ASN A 171 29.83 -25.03 3.15
CA ASN A 171 31.17 -24.64 3.55
C ASN A 171 31.50 -23.19 3.12
N TYR A 172 32.61 -22.65 3.66
CA TYR A 172 33.03 -21.27 3.42
C TYR A 172 33.37 -20.98 1.95
N GLU A 173 33.96 -21.92 1.22
CA GLU A 173 34.30 -21.75 -0.20
C GLU A 173 33.03 -21.62 -1.04
N GLN A 174 32.04 -22.49 -0.80
CA GLN A 174 30.71 -22.41 -1.44
C GLN A 174 30.05 -21.06 -1.17
N VAL A 175 30.15 -20.53 0.06
CA VAL A 175 29.57 -19.21 0.41
C VAL A 175 30.18 -18.09 -0.45
N ILE A 176 31.50 -18.10 -0.65
CA ILE A 176 32.19 -17.14 -1.51
C ILE A 176 31.68 -17.29 -2.94
N GLU A 177 31.72 -18.50 -3.49
CA GLU A 177 31.33 -18.78 -4.88
C GLU A 177 29.87 -18.37 -5.16
N ILE A 178 28.95 -18.74 -4.28
CA ILE A 178 27.52 -18.41 -4.44
C ILE A 178 27.32 -16.89 -4.35
N ASN A 179 28.00 -16.21 -3.42
CA ASN A 179 27.85 -14.76 -3.29
C ASN A 179 28.37 -13.98 -4.51
N LEU A 180 29.32 -14.53 -5.27
CA LEU A 180 29.80 -13.97 -6.53
C LEU A 180 28.76 -14.02 -7.67
N LEU A 181 27.69 -14.82 -7.56
CA LEU A 181 26.63 -14.85 -8.56
C LEU A 181 25.88 -13.50 -8.61
N ASP A 182 25.52 -13.06 -9.82
CA ASP A 182 25.02 -11.69 -10.06
C ASP A 182 23.69 -11.33 -9.40
N SER A 183 22.88 -12.31 -8.97
CA SER A 183 21.55 -12.04 -8.43
C SER A 183 21.12 -13.01 -7.35
N TYR A 184 20.27 -12.54 -6.44
CA TYR A 184 19.67 -13.39 -5.40
C TYR A 184 18.92 -14.59 -6.00
N SER A 185 18.29 -14.44 -7.16
CA SER A 185 17.61 -15.53 -7.86
C SER A 185 18.59 -16.62 -8.29
N LYS A 186 19.77 -16.26 -8.81
CA LYS A 186 20.81 -17.24 -9.17
C LYS A 186 21.30 -18.00 -7.93
N ARG A 187 21.47 -17.29 -6.80
CA ARG A 187 21.92 -17.89 -5.53
C ARG A 187 20.90 -18.88 -4.98
N ILE A 188 19.63 -18.51 -4.94
CA ILE A 188 18.55 -19.38 -4.45
C ILE A 188 18.37 -20.60 -5.37
N ASN A 189 18.40 -20.40 -6.69
CA ASN A 189 18.32 -21.52 -7.64
C ASN A 189 19.49 -22.49 -7.44
N TRP A 190 20.71 -21.97 -7.35
CA TRP A 190 21.90 -22.81 -7.11
C TRP A 190 21.75 -23.64 -5.84
N LEU A 191 21.31 -23.04 -4.73
CA LEU A 191 21.09 -23.76 -3.47
C LEU A 191 20.10 -24.92 -3.68
N THR A 192 18.96 -24.64 -4.31
CA THR A 192 17.90 -25.64 -4.51
C THR A 192 18.31 -26.76 -5.47
N GLU A 193 19.02 -26.44 -6.55
CA GLU A 193 19.49 -27.42 -7.55
C GLU A 193 20.58 -28.35 -6.99
N ASN A 194 21.30 -27.90 -5.95
CA ASN A 194 22.36 -28.66 -5.27
C ASN A 194 21.88 -29.31 -3.96
N GLY A 195 20.57 -29.42 -3.74
CA GLY A 195 20.00 -30.16 -2.61
C GLY A 195 19.99 -29.42 -1.28
N PHE A 196 20.23 -28.10 -1.29
CA PHE A 196 20.08 -27.25 -0.11
C PHE A 196 18.65 -26.72 0.02
N ASN A 197 18.19 -26.62 1.26
CA ASN A 197 16.90 -26.11 1.68
C ASN A 197 17.07 -24.85 2.53
N LEU A 198 16.02 -24.05 2.59
CA LEU A 198 15.94 -22.83 3.40
C LEU A 198 14.90 -23.03 4.50
N GLU A 199 15.35 -23.08 5.75
CA GLU A 199 14.47 -23.21 6.92
C GLU A 199 14.26 -21.85 7.58
N PHE A 200 13.02 -21.46 7.82
CA PHE A 200 12.71 -20.19 8.48
C PHE A 200 13.16 -20.18 9.94
N VAL A 201 13.91 -19.14 10.33
CA VAL A 201 14.43 -18.99 11.70
C VAL A 201 13.67 -17.90 12.44
N LYS A 202 13.71 -16.68 11.91
CA LYS A 202 13.11 -15.50 12.54
C LYS A 202 12.92 -14.37 11.55
N MET A 203 12.14 -13.37 11.97
CA MET A 203 12.07 -12.09 11.29
C MET A 203 13.22 -11.20 11.77
N GLN A 204 13.72 -10.31 10.91
CA GLN A 204 14.78 -9.37 11.31
C GLN A 204 14.25 -8.29 12.27
N SER A 205 13.00 -7.86 12.11
CA SER A 205 12.38 -6.83 12.95
C SER A 205 11.37 -7.44 13.91
N GLU A 206 11.62 -7.30 15.21
CA GLU A 206 10.65 -7.67 16.24
C GLU A 206 9.39 -6.79 16.20
N ILE A 207 9.49 -5.54 15.72
CA ILE A 207 8.33 -4.68 15.48
C ILE A 207 7.43 -5.28 14.42
N PHE A 208 7.98 -5.65 13.26
CA PHE A 208 7.16 -6.20 12.18
C PHE A 208 6.55 -7.56 12.57
N LYS A 209 7.32 -8.40 13.27
CA LYS A 209 6.81 -9.65 13.85
C LYS A 209 5.64 -9.40 14.80
N THR A 210 5.77 -8.46 15.72
CA THR A 210 4.71 -8.09 16.67
C THR A 210 3.47 -7.57 15.93
N ASN A 211 3.65 -6.75 14.89
CA ASN A 211 2.53 -6.25 14.08
C ASN A 211 1.77 -7.37 13.39
N LEU A 212 2.47 -8.39 12.85
CA LEU A 212 1.82 -9.56 12.28
C LEU A 212 1.10 -10.39 13.35
N GLN A 213 1.69 -10.55 14.53
CA GLN A 213 1.09 -11.27 15.64
C GLN A 213 -0.15 -10.59 16.21
N MET A 214 -0.25 -9.27 16.10
CA MET A 214 -1.45 -8.49 16.42
C MET A 214 -2.64 -8.88 15.54
N ILE A 215 -2.38 -9.25 14.29
CA ILE A 215 -3.40 -9.75 13.35
C ILE A 215 -3.71 -11.21 13.65
N ASP A 216 -2.67 -12.04 13.71
CA ASP A 216 -2.77 -13.46 14.02
C ASP A 216 -1.43 -14.01 14.53
N SER A 217 -1.43 -14.74 15.64
CA SER A 217 -0.20 -15.20 16.29
C SER A 217 0.70 -16.06 15.39
N ASN A 218 0.12 -16.76 14.41
CA ASN A 218 0.84 -17.62 13.47
C ASN A 218 1.22 -16.92 12.17
N LEU A 219 0.83 -15.65 11.96
CA LEU A 219 1.08 -14.93 10.71
C LEU A 219 2.56 -14.82 10.33
N PRO A 220 3.54 -14.70 11.26
CA PRO A 220 4.96 -14.76 10.90
C PRO A 220 5.38 -16.07 10.21
N VAL A 221 4.87 -17.22 10.67
CA VAL A 221 5.14 -18.54 10.10
C VAL A 221 4.43 -18.72 8.76
N ILE A 222 3.19 -18.24 8.67
CA ILE A 222 2.44 -18.25 7.40
C ILE A 222 3.15 -17.41 6.34
N LEU A 223 3.61 -16.21 6.73
CA LEU A 223 4.30 -15.30 5.84
C LEU A 223 5.65 -15.87 5.37
N SER A 224 6.35 -16.62 6.22
CA SER A 224 7.64 -17.21 5.84
C SER A 224 7.48 -18.29 4.77
N ASP A 225 6.55 -19.23 4.95
CA ASP A 225 6.27 -20.26 3.93
C ASP A 225 5.74 -19.63 2.62
N TRP A 226 4.85 -18.64 2.75
CA TRP A 226 4.31 -17.89 1.62
C TRP A 226 5.39 -17.15 0.82
N LEU A 227 6.34 -16.50 1.52
CA LEU A 227 7.45 -15.81 0.89
C LEU A 227 8.45 -16.78 0.28
N LEU A 228 8.81 -17.85 0.99
CA LEU A 228 9.71 -18.86 0.48
C LEU A 228 9.17 -19.46 -0.83
N LYS A 229 7.86 -19.76 -0.87
CA LYS A 229 7.20 -20.22 -2.10
C LYS A 229 7.37 -19.25 -3.27
N ARG A 230 7.32 -17.94 -3.01
CA ARG A 230 7.53 -16.91 -4.04
C ARG A 230 8.95 -16.97 -4.62
N TYR A 231 9.95 -17.27 -3.82
CA TYR A 231 11.34 -17.40 -4.28
C TYR A 231 11.59 -18.72 -5.02
N LEU A 232 10.91 -19.79 -4.62
CA LEU A 232 11.05 -21.12 -5.21
C LEU A 232 10.15 -21.37 -6.43
N SER A 233 9.36 -20.39 -6.85
CA SER A 233 8.44 -20.55 -7.98
C SER A 233 8.24 -19.27 -8.78
N ARG A 234 7.69 -19.41 -9.99
CA ARG A 234 7.31 -18.28 -10.84
C ARG A 234 5.98 -17.63 -10.43
N LYS A 235 5.24 -18.24 -9.48
CA LYS A 235 3.96 -17.71 -8.99
C LYS A 235 4.22 -16.45 -8.17
N SER A 236 3.53 -15.37 -8.51
CA SER A 236 3.67 -14.08 -7.82
C SER A 236 2.36 -13.49 -7.34
N SER A 237 1.22 -13.91 -7.90
CA SER A 237 -0.09 -13.49 -7.43
C SER A 237 -0.25 -13.84 -5.95
N VAL A 238 -0.80 -12.91 -5.15
CA VAL A 238 -1.13 -13.21 -3.76
C VAL A 238 -2.09 -14.38 -3.69
N LYS A 239 -3.14 -14.39 -4.53
CA LYS A 239 -4.05 -15.54 -4.67
C LYS A 239 -3.33 -16.89 -4.86
N ASP A 240 -2.45 -17.02 -5.87
CA ASP A 240 -1.78 -18.30 -6.16
C ASP A 240 -0.87 -18.77 -5.01
N LEU A 241 -0.22 -17.84 -4.32
CA LEU A 241 0.62 -18.14 -3.17
C LEU A 241 -0.23 -18.48 -1.94
N THR A 242 -1.39 -17.85 -1.77
CA THR A 242 -2.37 -18.18 -0.73
C THR A 242 -2.98 -19.56 -0.95
N ASP A 243 -3.31 -19.92 -2.18
CA ASP A 243 -3.84 -21.25 -2.52
C ASP A 243 -2.82 -22.35 -2.19
N TYR A 244 -1.51 -22.06 -2.33
CA TYR A 244 -0.43 -22.97 -1.93
C TYR A 244 -0.37 -23.23 -0.42
N LEU A 245 -0.70 -22.27 0.43
CA LEU A 245 -0.65 -22.44 1.89
C LEU A 245 -1.56 -23.55 2.40
N SER A 246 -2.66 -23.82 1.70
CA SER A 246 -3.55 -24.94 2.05
C SER A 246 -2.92 -26.30 1.75
N ILE A 247 -1.91 -26.35 0.87
CA ILE A 247 -1.15 -27.56 0.53
C ILE A 247 0.03 -27.74 1.48
N SER A 248 0.81 -26.68 1.73
CA SER A 248 1.97 -26.74 2.64
C SER A 248 1.56 -26.80 4.11
N ASN A 249 0.41 -26.23 4.46
CA ASN A 249 -0.17 -26.20 5.80
C ASN A 249 0.85 -25.91 6.91
N PRO A 250 1.60 -24.79 6.86
CA PRO A 250 2.73 -24.53 7.76
C PRO A 250 2.36 -24.42 9.25
N CYS A 251 1.07 -24.36 9.58
CA CYS A 251 0.57 -24.28 10.96
C CYS A 251 -0.28 -25.49 11.37
N ASP A 252 -0.32 -26.57 10.57
CA ASP A 252 -1.09 -27.79 10.84
C ASP A 252 -2.58 -27.53 11.17
N PHE A 253 -3.21 -26.60 10.45
CA PHE A 253 -4.63 -26.35 10.57
C PHE A 253 -5.44 -27.48 9.93
N LYS A 254 -6.69 -27.66 10.39
CA LYS A 254 -7.66 -28.61 9.83
C LYS A 254 -8.26 -28.09 8.51
N VAL A 255 -7.43 -27.96 7.48
CA VAL A 255 -7.79 -27.42 6.17
C VAL A 255 -8.84 -28.26 5.44
N GLU A 256 -8.90 -29.57 5.74
CA GLU A 256 -9.92 -30.49 5.26
C GLU A 256 -11.32 -30.19 5.80
N LEU A 257 -11.41 -29.64 7.02
CA LEU A 257 -12.68 -29.21 7.62
C LEU A 257 -13.03 -27.78 7.23
N ASN A 258 -12.03 -26.89 7.15
CA ASN A 258 -12.24 -25.52 6.71
C ASN A 258 -11.07 -25.06 5.81
N PRO A 259 -11.25 -25.07 4.48
CA PRO A 259 -10.19 -24.67 3.55
C PRO A 259 -9.89 -23.16 3.57
N ASN A 260 -10.63 -22.36 4.34
CA ASN A 260 -10.51 -20.90 4.32
C ASN A 260 -9.49 -20.32 5.30
N PHE A 261 -8.83 -21.13 6.15
CA PHE A 261 -7.94 -20.63 7.21
C PHE A 261 -6.86 -19.67 6.68
N TYR A 262 -6.07 -20.10 5.70
CA TYR A 262 -4.98 -19.29 5.15
C TYR A 262 -5.49 -18.13 4.30
N CYS A 263 -6.55 -18.35 3.51
CA CYS A 263 -7.17 -17.29 2.72
C CYS A 263 -7.66 -16.14 3.59
N ARG A 264 -8.32 -16.47 4.72
CA ARG A 264 -8.79 -15.47 5.68
C ARG A 264 -7.62 -14.68 6.29
N LYS A 265 -6.59 -15.36 6.77
CA LYS A 265 -5.43 -14.73 7.41
C LYS A 265 -4.66 -13.80 6.46
N ILE A 266 -4.47 -14.23 5.21
CA ILE A 266 -3.83 -13.37 4.19
C ILE A 266 -4.71 -12.18 3.85
N LYS A 267 -6.03 -12.35 3.72
CA LYS A 267 -6.95 -11.23 3.50
C LYS A 267 -6.91 -10.20 4.64
N ASP A 268 -6.88 -10.66 5.89
CA ASP A 268 -6.79 -9.77 7.06
C ASP A 268 -5.43 -9.03 7.07
N MET A 269 -4.32 -9.72 6.78
CA MET A 269 -3.00 -9.09 6.60
C MET A 269 -3.01 -8.00 5.52
N LEU A 270 -3.60 -8.28 4.35
CA LEU A 270 -3.67 -7.32 3.25
C LEU A 270 -4.49 -6.07 3.63
N VAL A 271 -5.59 -6.24 4.37
CA VAL A 271 -6.43 -5.13 4.84
C VAL A 271 -5.65 -4.24 5.80
N ASP A 272 -4.99 -4.81 6.80
CA ASP A 272 -4.21 -4.02 7.76
C ASP A 272 -3.06 -3.27 7.06
N MET A 273 -2.38 -3.92 6.11
CA MET A 273 -1.38 -3.25 5.26
C MET A 273 -2.00 -2.11 4.44
N ALA A 274 -3.21 -2.30 3.91
CA ALA A 274 -3.91 -1.29 3.11
C ALA A 274 -4.36 -0.08 3.95
N LEU A 275 -4.71 -0.29 5.21
CA LEU A 275 -5.33 0.70 6.10
C LEU A 275 -4.35 1.33 7.11
N GLY A 276 -3.05 1.09 6.95
CA GLY A 276 -2.00 1.88 7.59
C GLY A 276 -0.92 1.10 8.36
N MET A 277 -0.97 -0.23 8.40
CA MET A 277 0.11 -1.01 9.02
C MET A 277 1.42 -0.83 8.24
N GLN A 278 2.49 -0.51 8.97
CA GLN A 278 3.85 -0.38 8.44
C GLN A 278 4.79 -1.37 9.14
N ALA A 279 5.82 -1.86 8.45
CA ALA A 279 6.78 -2.80 9.05
C ALA A 279 7.62 -2.17 10.19
N GLY A 280 7.91 -0.87 10.10
CA GLY A 280 8.84 -0.18 11.00
C GLY A 280 8.21 0.58 12.17
N ARG A 281 6.88 0.54 12.33
CA ARG A 281 6.16 1.25 13.40
C ARG A 281 5.19 0.29 14.08
N ILE A 282 5.07 0.36 15.40
CA ILE A 282 4.15 -0.50 16.16
C ILE A 282 2.72 -0.30 15.66
N TRP A 283 2.07 -1.41 15.33
CA TRP A 283 0.69 -1.48 14.93
C TRP A 283 -0.20 -1.76 16.14
N ASN A 284 -1.08 -0.82 16.47
CA ASN A 284 -2.00 -0.92 17.60
C ASN A 284 -3.36 -1.52 17.20
N GLY A 285 -3.53 -1.93 15.94
CA GLY A 285 -4.80 -2.44 15.41
C GLY A 285 -5.83 -1.37 15.04
N ASN A 286 -5.55 -0.09 15.28
CA ASN A 286 -6.47 0.98 14.93
C ASN A 286 -6.21 1.45 13.50
N PHE A 287 -7.24 1.39 12.66
CA PHE A 287 -7.16 1.94 11.32
C PHE A 287 -7.11 3.46 11.37
N ASN A 288 -6.04 4.00 10.82
CA ASN A 288 -5.94 5.44 10.59
C ASN A 288 -6.77 5.87 9.36
N VAL A 289 -7.10 4.88 8.53
CA VAL A 289 -7.89 5.01 7.32
C VAL A 289 -9.27 4.41 7.60
N THR A 290 -10.20 5.25 8.06
CA THR A 290 -11.55 4.83 8.44
C THR A 290 -12.51 4.69 7.26
N GLY A 291 -12.23 5.40 6.16
CA GLY A 291 -13.06 5.36 4.96
C GLY A 291 -12.67 4.25 3.99
N GLY A 292 -11.38 3.89 3.94
CA GLY A 292 -10.85 2.88 3.01
C GLY A 292 -9.89 3.51 2.02
N PHE A 293 -9.85 3.06 0.76
CA PHE A 293 -8.96 3.71 -0.20
C PHE A 293 -9.69 4.14 -1.48
N ILE A 294 -9.26 5.28 -2.02
CA ILE A 294 -9.67 5.85 -3.29
C ILE A 294 -8.67 5.41 -4.35
N ALA A 295 -9.18 4.77 -5.39
CA ALA A 295 -8.42 4.43 -6.58
C ALA A 295 -8.56 5.55 -7.61
N VAL A 296 -7.42 6.05 -8.11
CA VAL A 296 -7.40 6.91 -9.30
C VAL A 296 -7.14 6.03 -10.50
N LYS A 297 -8.17 5.77 -11.31
CA LYS A 297 -8.07 4.92 -12.49
C LYS A 297 -7.21 5.58 -13.59
N LYS A 298 -6.82 4.80 -14.60
CA LYS A 298 -6.00 5.27 -15.72
C LYS A 298 -6.65 6.37 -16.55
N ASP A 299 -7.98 6.39 -16.59
CA ASP A 299 -8.81 7.41 -17.25
C ASP A 299 -9.06 8.63 -16.35
N GLY A 300 -8.55 8.64 -15.12
CA GLY A 300 -8.80 9.69 -14.12
C GLY A 300 -10.08 9.51 -13.32
N GLU A 301 -10.89 8.47 -13.58
CA GLU A 301 -12.08 8.21 -12.76
C GLU A 301 -11.68 7.83 -11.33
N LEU A 302 -12.45 8.36 -10.36
CA LEU A 302 -12.29 8.02 -8.94
C LEU A 302 -13.36 7.03 -8.52
N VAL A 303 -12.91 5.95 -7.89
CA VAL A 303 -13.78 5.00 -7.18
C VAL A 303 -13.16 4.67 -5.83
N CYS A 304 -13.97 4.30 -4.84
CA CYS A 304 -13.46 3.89 -3.53
C CYS A 304 -13.85 2.47 -3.15
N TYR A 305 -12.98 1.80 -2.39
CA TYR A 305 -13.37 0.65 -1.58
C TYR A 305 -13.60 1.14 -0.16
N HIS A 306 -14.87 1.20 0.23
CA HIS A 306 -15.20 1.57 1.60
C HIS A 306 -14.95 0.38 2.53
N VAL A 307 -14.35 0.60 3.71
CA VAL A 307 -14.07 -0.45 4.71
C VAL A 307 -15.31 -1.28 5.11
N TYR A 308 -16.53 -0.71 5.03
CA TYR A 308 -17.77 -1.43 5.31
C TYR A 308 -18.08 -2.52 4.27
N ASN A 309 -17.61 -2.36 3.03
CA ASN A 309 -17.73 -3.39 1.98
C ASN A 309 -16.54 -4.37 2.07
N ARG A 310 -16.41 -4.98 3.25
CA ARG A 310 -15.19 -5.68 3.68
C ARG A 310 -14.87 -6.87 2.78
N ASN A 311 -15.88 -7.61 2.31
CA ASN A 311 -15.66 -8.81 1.52
C ASN A 311 -15.12 -8.47 0.13
N GLU A 312 -15.72 -7.48 -0.53
CA GLU A 312 -15.35 -6.95 -1.84
C GLU A 312 -13.95 -6.36 -1.78
N PHE A 313 -13.66 -5.57 -0.73
CA PHE A 313 -12.33 -5.03 -0.52
C PHE A 313 -11.28 -6.13 -0.30
N GLN A 314 -11.58 -7.14 0.51
CA GLN A 314 -10.68 -8.29 0.71
C GLN A 314 -10.46 -9.11 -0.57
N ASN A 315 -11.51 -9.35 -1.34
CA ASN A 315 -11.44 -10.06 -2.62
C ASN A 315 -10.63 -9.26 -3.63
N TYR A 316 -10.86 -7.94 -3.72
CA TYR A 316 -10.10 -7.06 -4.57
C TYR A 316 -8.60 -7.14 -4.26
N LEU A 317 -8.20 -6.97 -2.99
CA LEU A 317 -6.80 -7.05 -2.57
C LEU A 317 -6.19 -8.42 -2.90
N LEU A 318 -6.87 -9.52 -2.59
CA LEU A 318 -6.39 -10.88 -2.88
C LEU A 318 -6.18 -11.12 -4.38
N ASN A 319 -7.13 -10.68 -5.21
CA ASN A 319 -7.14 -10.97 -6.64
C ASN A 319 -6.25 -10.01 -7.45
N HIS A 320 -6.07 -8.78 -7.00
CA HIS A 320 -5.39 -7.72 -7.74
C HIS A 320 -4.01 -7.36 -7.21
N THR A 321 -3.43 -8.14 -6.28
CA THR A 321 -2.07 -7.90 -5.77
C THR A 321 -1.12 -9.06 -6.05
N LYS A 322 0.17 -8.74 -6.04
CA LYS A 322 1.27 -9.69 -6.22
C LYS A 322 2.43 -9.39 -5.27
N VAL A 323 3.18 -10.43 -4.96
CA VAL A 323 4.47 -10.35 -4.27
C VAL A 323 5.55 -10.03 -5.29
N ASP A 324 6.19 -8.89 -5.08
CA ASP A 324 7.26 -8.39 -5.93
C ASP A 324 8.57 -8.31 -5.13
N PHE A 325 9.69 -8.37 -5.86
CA PHE A 325 11.01 -8.34 -5.24
C PHE A 325 11.51 -6.89 -5.16
N PRO A 326 11.81 -6.37 -3.97
CA PRO A 326 12.31 -5.01 -3.82
C PRO A 326 13.80 -4.93 -4.16
N ASP A 327 14.34 -3.72 -4.22
CA ASP A 327 15.77 -3.49 -4.39
C ASP A 327 16.57 -4.16 -3.25
N SER A 328 17.46 -5.08 -3.63
CA SER A 328 18.32 -5.85 -2.71
C SER A 328 19.54 -5.10 -2.22
N SER A 329 19.77 -3.86 -2.68
CA SER A 329 20.94 -3.07 -2.33
C SER A 329 21.11 -2.90 -0.80
N PRO A 330 22.36 -2.82 -0.30
CA PRO A 330 22.64 -2.64 1.12
C PRO A 330 22.01 -1.37 1.73
N ASN A 331 21.82 -0.33 0.89
CA ASN A 331 21.22 0.94 1.30
C ASN A 331 19.69 0.87 1.37
N ARG A 332 19.06 -0.18 0.83
CA ARG A 332 17.60 -0.33 0.84
C ARG A 332 17.12 -1.49 1.68
N CYS A 333 17.17 -2.72 1.17
CA CYS A 333 16.63 -3.88 1.87
C CYS A 333 17.71 -4.84 2.39
N ASP A 334 18.93 -4.80 1.83
CA ASP A 334 20.07 -5.64 2.25
C ASP A 334 19.70 -7.12 2.42
N TYR A 335 19.33 -7.78 1.32
CA TYR A 335 18.86 -9.17 1.31
C TYR A 335 19.43 -9.96 0.11
N GLY A 336 19.30 -11.28 0.18
CA GLY A 336 19.60 -12.17 -0.95
C GLY A 336 21.08 -12.52 -1.14
N ARG A 337 21.95 -12.18 -0.18
CA ARG A 337 23.31 -12.72 -0.03
C ARG A 337 23.33 -13.75 1.10
N ILE A 338 24.26 -14.69 1.02
CA ILE A 338 24.54 -15.63 2.10
C ILE A 338 25.37 -14.91 3.18
N ILE A 339 24.96 -15.07 4.43
CA ILE A 339 25.49 -14.35 5.59
C ILE A 339 25.81 -15.31 6.73
N THR A 340 26.69 -14.88 7.62
CA THR A 340 27.14 -15.68 8.77
C THR A 340 26.17 -15.58 9.94
N ALA A 341 26.27 -16.52 10.88
CA ALA A 341 25.52 -16.50 12.14
C ALA A 341 25.70 -15.19 12.93
N ALA A 342 26.90 -14.61 12.94
CA ALA A 342 27.20 -13.36 13.62
C ALA A 342 26.37 -12.17 13.07
N GLU A 343 26.11 -12.13 11.76
CA GLU A 343 25.34 -11.05 11.11
C GLU A 343 23.84 -11.07 11.45
N VAL A 344 23.34 -12.19 11.97
CA VAL A 344 21.94 -12.37 12.38
C VAL A 344 21.77 -12.71 13.85
N VAL A 345 22.85 -12.64 14.64
CA VAL A 345 22.86 -12.97 16.07
C VAL A 345 22.32 -14.38 16.30
N GLU A 346 22.95 -15.35 15.65
CA GLU A 346 22.75 -16.79 15.80
C GLU A 346 24.08 -17.47 16.19
N ASN A 347 24.04 -18.71 16.67
CA ASN A 347 25.23 -19.41 17.17
C ASN A 347 26.17 -19.88 16.04
N GLU A 348 25.61 -20.55 15.01
CA GLU A 348 26.40 -21.20 13.96
C GLU A 348 25.62 -21.34 12.64
N GLY A 349 26.35 -21.68 11.58
CA GLY A 349 25.82 -21.91 10.25
C GLY A 349 25.72 -20.66 9.38
N TYR A 350 25.13 -20.85 8.20
CA TYR A 350 24.93 -19.83 7.18
C TYR A 350 23.45 -19.58 6.91
N PHE A 351 23.15 -18.31 6.63
CA PHE A 351 21.79 -17.82 6.52
C PHE A 351 21.61 -17.01 5.24
N ILE A 352 20.36 -16.78 4.87
CA ILE A 352 19.98 -15.84 3.82
C ILE A 352 18.78 -15.01 4.29
N LYS A 353 18.82 -13.72 4.00
CA LYS A 353 17.67 -12.82 4.18
C LYS A 353 16.84 -12.82 2.92
N LEU A 354 15.53 -13.00 3.05
CA LEU A 354 14.55 -12.82 1.97
C LEU A 354 13.65 -11.62 2.31
N ASN A 355 13.19 -10.90 1.29
CA ASN A 355 12.37 -9.69 1.47
C ASN A 355 11.23 -9.65 0.43
N PHE A 356 10.24 -8.81 0.66
CA PHE A 356 9.12 -8.63 -0.25
C PHE A 356 8.52 -7.24 -0.17
N GLN A 357 7.86 -6.87 -1.24
CA GLN A 357 6.84 -5.82 -1.26
C GLN A 357 5.57 -6.40 -1.89
N ILE A 358 4.42 -5.81 -1.56
CA ILE A 358 3.14 -6.15 -2.19
C ILE A 358 2.72 -5.02 -3.10
N ARG A 359 2.47 -5.32 -4.37
CA ARG A 359 2.07 -4.34 -5.39
C ARG A 359 0.80 -4.75 -6.08
N PHE A 360 0.08 -3.78 -6.62
CA PHE A 360 -1.05 -4.06 -7.51
C PHE A 360 -0.57 -4.65 -8.85
N LYS A 361 -1.35 -5.61 -9.37
CA LYS A 361 -0.99 -6.48 -10.50
C LYS A 361 -0.94 -5.77 -11.81
#